data_AF-A0A7V3ZWA9-F1
#
_entry.id   AF-A0A7V3ZWA9-F1
#
_cell.length_a   1.000
_cell.length_b   1.000
_cell.length_c   1.000
_cell.angle_alpha   90.00
_cell.angle_beta   90.00
_cell.angle_gamma   90.00
#
_symmetry.space_group_name_H-M   'P 1'
#
loop_
_entity.id
_entity.type
_entity.pdbx_description
1 polymer ?
#
loop_
_entity_poly.entity_id
_entity_poly.type
_entity_poly.pdbx_seq_one_letter_code
_entity_poly.pdbx_strand_id
1 'polypeptide(L)'
;MKRGFTLIDISIALIILGIITGLSIPLLMQTKGAKHIEIARKELQIYKKRLISFYNQTGNLPSHTPTYTLPHLSLQIPRRFTLDPVSGIPYRYFAETIRGDGDSIYVDGNAIGDIGAVIISPGKNGKFDGENATPDDKRFQSTSTGDFDDILVYVSQAELVITPAVCTSYQVTIRNTSGASLYVYPVKSASNYFTMPNGSTQTWPNASPDEYFLISTSTGFTTITTNVFVPKKYDINGNCRVYINVYRRVSNVPIFTTDLD
;
A
#
# COMPACT_ATOMS: atom_id res chain seq x y z
N MET A 1 46.39 -18.86 -42.78
CA MET A 1 45.25 -18.69 -43.70
C MET A 1 44.01 -18.39 -42.86
N LYS A 2 43.44 -17.18 -42.93
CA LYS A 2 42.17 -16.87 -42.26
C LYS A 2 41.05 -17.46 -43.12
N ARG A 3 40.34 -18.47 -42.62
CA ARG A 3 39.13 -18.99 -43.28
C ARG A 3 38.07 -17.89 -43.22
N GLY A 4 37.66 -17.35 -44.37
CA GLY A 4 36.55 -16.41 -44.48
C GLY A 4 35.23 -17.12 -44.23
N PHE A 5 34.28 -16.43 -43.59
CA PHE A 5 32.92 -16.94 -43.39
C PHE A 5 32.25 -17.23 -44.73
N THR A 6 31.63 -18.39 -44.86
CA THR A 6 30.88 -18.73 -46.08
C THR A 6 29.50 -18.07 -46.06
N LEU A 7 28.94 -17.81 -47.24
CA LEU A 7 27.60 -17.23 -47.36
C LEU A 7 26.52 -18.11 -46.69
N ILE A 8 26.76 -19.42 -46.64
CA ILE A 8 25.90 -20.42 -46.00
C ILE A 8 25.93 -20.27 -44.48
N ASP A 9 27.11 -20.05 -43.89
CA ASP A 9 27.23 -19.87 -42.44
C ASP A 9 26.47 -18.62 -41.97
N ILE A 10 26.54 -17.53 -42.75
CA ILE A 10 25.83 -16.28 -42.44
C ILE A 10 24.32 -16.45 -42.61
N SER A 11 23.86 -17.16 -43.64
CA SER A 11 22.43 -17.37 -43.87
C SER A 11 21.80 -18.31 -42.84
N ILE A 12 22.49 -19.38 -42.43
CA ILE A 12 22.04 -20.25 -41.33
C ILE A 12 21.98 -19.46 -40.01
N ALA A 13 22.98 -18.63 -39.72
CA ALA A 13 22.99 -17.80 -38.51
C ALA A 13 21.79 -16.83 -38.46
N LEU A 14 21.45 -16.19 -39.59
CA LEU A 14 20.30 -15.29 -39.68
C LEU A 14 18.96 -16.00 -39.52
N ILE A 15 18.82 -17.21 -40.08
CA ILE A 15 17.62 -18.04 -39.91
C ILE A 15 17.43 -18.41 -38.43
N ILE A 16 18.50 -18.89 -37.78
CA ILE A 16 18.46 -19.24 -36.35
C ILE A 16 18.14 -18.01 -35.51
N LEU A 17 18.74 -16.85 -35.80
CA LEU A 17 18.46 -15.60 -35.09
C LEU A 17 17.00 -15.16 -35.27
N GLY A 18 16.45 -15.28 -36.47
CA GLY A 18 15.05 -14.98 -36.76
C GLY A 18 14.07 -15.86 -35.98
N ILE A 19 14.37 -17.15 -35.87
CA ILE A 19 13.55 -18.10 -35.09
C ILE A 19 13.65 -17.79 -33.59
N ILE A 20 14.87 -17.57 -33.07
CA ILE A 20 15.08 -17.27 -31.65
C ILE A 20 14.37 -15.96 -31.28
N THR A 21 14.55 -14.90 -32.08
CA THR A 21 13.92 -13.60 -31.81
C THR A 21 12.40 -13.66 -31.93
N GLY A 22 11.86 -14.36 -32.93
CA GLY A 22 10.41 -14.53 -33.12
C GLY A 22 9.73 -15.25 -31.94
N LEU A 23 10.40 -16.23 -31.33
CA LEU A 23 9.86 -16.96 -30.17
C LEU A 23 10.08 -16.23 -28.82
N SER A 24 11.14 -15.43 -28.71
CA SER A 24 11.51 -14.78 -27.44
C SER A 24 10.67 -13.55 -27.10
N ILE A 25 10.22 -12.79 -28.11
CA ILE A 25 9.47 -11.53 -27.90
C ILE A 25 8.12 -11.76 -27.20
N PRO A 26 7.25 -12.71 -27.62
CA PRO A 26 5.96 -12.95 -26.96
C PRO A 26 6.11 -13.36 -25.48
N LEU A 27 7.10 -14.21 -25.18
CA LEU A 27 7.37 -14.68 -23.81
C LEU A 27 7.84 -13.54 -22.89
N LEU A 28 8.69 -12.65 -23.39
CA LEU A 28 9.12 -11.45 -22.65
C LEU A 28 7.96 -10.48 -22.41
N MET A 29 7.01 -10.38 -23.34
CA MET A 29 5.82 -9.54 -23.17
C MET A 29 4.84 -10.14 -22.14
N GLN A 30 4.66 -11.46 -22.13
CA GLN A 30 3.80 -12.15 -21.15
C GLN A 30 4.37 -12.06 -19.73
N THR A 31 5.67 -12.29 -19.55
CA THR A 31 6.34 -12.22 -18.23
C THR A 31 6.32 -10.82 -17.63
N LYS A 32 6.47 -9.77 -18.44
CA LYS A 32 6.31 -8.38 -17.98
C LYS A 32 4.87 -8.07 -17.58
N GLY A 33 3.88 -8.57 -18.31
CA GLY A 33 2.46 -8.41 -17.99
C GLY A 33 2.05 -9.08 -16.68
N ALA A 34 2.45 -10.34 -16.48
CA ALA A 34 2.15 -11.08 -15.25
C ALA A 34 2.77 -10.41 -14.00
N LYS A 35 4.03 -9.95 -14.11
CA LYS A 35 4.70 -9.21 -13.04
C LYS A 35 4.01 -7.88 -12.73
N HIS A 36 3.51 -7.17 -13.74
CA HIS A 36 2.78 -5.92 -13.56
C HIS A 36 1.49 -6.14 -12.74
N ILE A 37 0.69 -7.13 -13.14
CA ILE A 37 -0.56 -7.47 -12.46
C ILE A 37 -0.29 -7.80 -10.99
N GLU A 38 0.78 -8.53 -10.71
CA GLU A 38 1.16 -8.89 -9.34
C GLU A 38 1.54 -7.66 -8.49
N ILE A 39 2.33 -6.72 -9.04
CA ILE A 39 2.75 -5.51 -8.33
C ILE A 39 1.55 -4.61 -8.04
N ALA A 40 0.76 -4.28 -9.07
CA ALA A 40 -0.41 -3.43 -8.92
C ALA A 40 -1.42 -4.04 -7.94
N ARG A 41 -1.68 -5.36 -8.03
CA ARG A 41 -2.54 -6.05 -7.06
C ARG A 41 -2.01 -5.95 -5.63
N LYS A 42 -0.70 -6.11 -5.41
CA LYS A 42 -0.08 -5.95 -4.08
C LYS A 42 -0.27 -4.53 -3.52
N GLU A 43 -0.08 -3.50 -4.35
CA GLU A 43 -0.32 -2.11 -3.93
C GLU A 43 -1.79 -1.86 -3.60
N LEU A 44 -2.72 -2.32 -4.44
CA LEU A 44 -4.15 -2.18 -4.19
C LEU A 44 -4.59 -2.88 -2.89
N GLN A 45 -3.97 -4.01 -2.52
CA GLN A 45 -4.23 -4.67 -1.22
C GLN A 45 -3.74 -3.84 -0.03
N ILE A 46 -2.63 -3.11 -0.15
CA ILE A 46 -2.18 -2.16 0.88
C ILE A 46 -3.24 -1.06 1.07
N TYR A 47 -3.79 -0.53 -0.03
CA TYR A 47 -4.83 0.50 0.06
C TYR A 47 -6.12 -0.02 0.65
N LYS A 48 -6.51 -1.26 0.30
CA LYS A 48 -7.64 -1.97 0.91
C LYS A 48 -7.51 -2.00 2.43
N LYS A 49 -6.35 -2.41 2.96
CA LYS A 49 -6.07 -2.40 4.41
C LYS A 49 -6.18 -1.00 5.02
N ARG A 50 -5.67 0.03 4.33
CA ARG A 50 -5.74 1.43 4.80
C ARG A 50 -7.18 1.96 4.82
N LEU A 51 -8.02 1.58 3.86
CA LEU A 51 -9.45 1.93 3.85
C LEU A 51 -10.19 1.32 5.05
N ILE A 52 -9.97 0.02 5.31
CA ILE A 52 -10.56 -0.67 6.47
C ILE A 52 -10.09 0.01 7.76
N SER A 53 -8.81 0.36 7.86
CA SER A 53 -8.28 1.13 9.01
C SER A 53 -8.96 2.47 9.22
N PHE A 54 -9.17 3.22 8.13
CA PHE A 54 -9.80 4.53 8.17
C PHE A 54 -11.26 4.41 8.63
N TYR A 55 -11.99 3.41 8.10
CA TYR A 55 -13.35 3.11 8.51
C TYR A 55 -13.42 2.78 10.01
N ASN A 56 -12.52 1.94 10.51
CA ASN A 56 -12.46 1.60 11.94
C ASN A 56 -12.18 2.81 12.85
N GLN A 57 -11.52 3.86 12.33
CA GLN A 57 -11.21 5.06 13.10
C GLN A 57 -12.33 6.10 13.06
N THR A 58 -13.08 6.19 11.96
CA THR A 58 -14.00 7.30 11.68
C THR A 58 -15.47 6.88 11.58
N GLY A 59 -15.73 5.57 11.48
CA GLY A 59 -17.05 5.01 11.21
C GLY A 59 -17.54 5.18 9.77
N ASN A 60 -16.75 5.79 8.87
CA ASN A 60 -17.11 6.05 7.48
C ASN A 60 -15.92 5.79 6.54
N LEU A 61 -16.19 5.52 5.27
CA LEU A 61 -15.15 5.50 4.23
C LEU A 61 -14.85 6.93 3.76
N PRO A 62 -13.63 7.23 3.27
CA PRO A 62 -13.37 8.52 2.64
C PRO A 62 -14.30 8.77 1.45
N SER A 63 -14.80 9.99 1.28
CA SER A 63 -15.56 10.34 0.08
C SER A 63 -14.67 10.34 -1.16
N HIS A 64 -15.20 9.82 -2.27
CA HIS A 64 -14.57 10.00 -3.56
C HIS A 64 -14.79 11.43 -4.07
N THR A 65 -13.88 11.92 -4.92
CA THR A 65 -14.03 13.20 -5.61
C THR A 65 -14.74 12.99 -6.95
N PRO A 66 -15.26 14.05 -7.60
CA PRO A 66 -15.79 13.95 -8.97
C PRO A 66 -14.78 13.43 -10.01
N THR A 67 -13.49 13.47 -9.67
CA THR A 67 -12.39 12.97 -10.50
C THR A 67 -11.96 11.54 -10.13
N TYR A 68 -12.68 10.89 -9.20
CA TYR A 68 -12.41 9.54 -8.72
C TYR A 68 -10.98 9.34 -8.22
N THR A 69 -10.36 10.38 -7.65
CA THR A 69 -8.97 10.29 -7.20
C THR A 69 -8.88 9.57 -5.88
N LEU A 70 -7.89 8.68 -5.75
CA LEU A 70 -7.58 8.02 -4.48
C LEU A 70 -7.33 9.07 -3.37
N PRO A 71 -8.03 9.02 -2.22
CA PRO A 71 -7.97 10.01 -1.15
C PRO A 71 -6.71 9.84 -0.30
N HIS A 72 -5.55 10.05 -0.94
CA HIS A 72 -4.25 9.66 -0.40
C HIS A 72 -3.89 10.43 0.88
N LEU A 73 -4.35 11.67 1.05
CA LEU A 73 -4.12 12.46 2.26
C LEU A 73 -4.85 11.84 3.46
N SER A 74 -6.12 11.51 3.31
CA SER A 74 -6.95 10.87 4.35
C SER A 74 -6.41 9.49 4.74
N LEU A 75 -5.88 8.76 3.75
CA LEU A 75 -5.30 7.43 3.93
C LEU A 75 -3.81 7.45 4.35
N GLN A 76 -3.20 8.63 4.47
CA GLN A 76 -1.79 8.82 4.79
C GLN A 76 -0.84 8.11 3.80
N ILE A 77 -1.25 8.04 2.54
CA ILE A 77 -0.48 7.46 1.45
C ILE A 77 0.31 8.58 0.73
N PRO A 78 1.63 8.43 0.53
CA PRO A 78 2.40 9.38 -0.25
C PRO A 78 1.91 9.47 -1.71
N ARG A 79 1.86 10.68 -2.28
CA ARG A 79 1.33 10.94 -3.63
C ARG A 79 1.93 10.07 -4.73
N ARG A 80 3.20 9.66 -4.62
CA ARG A 80 3.84 8.78 -5.62
C ARG A 80 3.20 7.40 -5.75
N PHE A 81 2.45 6.97 -4.73
CA PHE A 81 1.74 5.69 -4.69
C PHE A 81 0.27 5.84 -5.09
N THR A 82 -0.15 6.99 -5.66
CA THR A 82 -1.50 7.13 -6.23
C THR A 82 -1.55 6.76 -7.71
N LEU A 83 -0.41 6.37 -8.28
CA LEU A 83 -0.24 6.05 -9.69
C LEU A 83 -0.02 4.56 -9.83
N ASP A 84 -0.60 3.98 -10.86
CA ASP A 84 -0.23 2.65 -11.30
C ASP A 84 1.27 2.61 -11.65
N PRO A 85 2.05 1.64 -11.11
CA PRO A 85 3.49 1.63 -11.25
C PRO A 85 3.99 1.35 -12.68
N VAL A 86 3.11 0.97 -13.60
CA VAL A 86 3.47 0.63 -14.98
C VAL A 86 2.89 1.62 -15.97
N SER A 87 1.58 1.90 -15.93
CA SER A 87 0.99 2.89 -16.83
C SER A 87 1.28 4.33 -16.38
N GLY A 88 1.60 4.55 -15.10
CA GLY A 88 1.81 5.88 -14.52
C GLY A 88 0.52 6.69 -14.39
N ILE A 89 -0.62 6.07 -14.68
CA ILE A 89 -1.96 6.69 -14.62
C ILE A 89 -2.49 6.55 -13.19
N PRO A 90 -3.19 7.58 -12.65
CA PRO A 90 -3.76 7.50 -11.31
C PRO A 90 -4.74 6.35 -11.14
N TYR A 91 -4.72 5.70 -9.97
CA TYR A 91 -5.78 4.79 -9.56
C TYR A 91 -7.11 5.53 -9.45
N ARG A 92 -8.20 4.87 -9.85
CA ARG A 92 -9.57 5.32 -9.57
C ARG A 92 -10.04 4.80 -8.22
N TYR A 93 -10.79 5.64 -7.53
CA TYR A 93 -11.41 5.34 -6.24
C TYR A 93 -12.87 5.75 -6.28
N PHE A 94 -13.73 4.80 -5.93
CA PHE A 94 -15.15 5.02 -5.72
C PHE A 94 -15.51 4.48 -4.34
N ALA A 95 -16.38 5.18 -3.62
CA ALA A 95 -16.88 4.70 -2.34
C ALA A 95 -18.26 5.24 -2.04
N GLU A 96 -19.08 4.36 -1.46
CA GLU A 96 -20.30 4.74 -0.79
C GLU A 96 -19.96 5.05 0.66
N THR A 97 -20.36 6.24 1.13
CA THR A 97 -19.83 6.79 2.39
C THR A 97 -20.78 6.66 3.57
N ILE A 98 -22.08 6.53 3.30
CA ILE A 98 -23.12 6.52 4.32
C ILE A 98 -23.93 5.22 4.23
N ARG A 99 -24.05 4.52 5.35
CA ARG A 99 -24.81 3.27 5.42
C ARG A 99 -26.31 3.54 5.20
N GLY A 100 -26.91 2.81 4.27
CA GLY A 100 -28.36 2.81 4.07
C GLY A 100 -28.89 3.88 3.12
N ASP A 101 -28.03 4.49 2.29
CA ASP A 101 -28.44 5.40 1.20
C ASP A 101 -29.19 4.65 0.07
N GLY A 102 -29.33 3.33 0.17
CA GLY A 102 -30.06 2.49 -0.79
C GLY A 102 -29.31 2.22 -2.09
N ASP A 103 -28.08 2.70 -2.21
CA ASP A 103 -27.32 2.72 -3.45
C ASP A 103 -26.08 1.82 -3.32
N SER A 104 -26.26 0.52 -3.61
CA SER A 104 -25.19 -0.47 -3.49
C SER A 104 -24.21 -0.37 -4.66
N ILE A 105 -22.92 -0.49 -4.35
CA ILE A 105 -21.89 -0.73 -5.37
C ILE A 105 -21.97 -2.20 -5.82
N TYR A 106 -21.87 -2.43 -7.13
CA TYR A 106 -21.85 -3.77 -7.71
C TYR A 106 -20.46 -4.09 -8.27
N VAL A 107 -19.94 -5.28 -7.94
CA VAL A 107 -18.72 -5.83 -8.53
C VAL A 107 -19.06 -7.19 -9.14
N ASP A 108 -18.76 -7.35 -10.43
CA ASP A 108 -19.08 -8.56 -11.20
C ASP A 108 -20.57 -8.96 -11.07
N GLY A 109 -21.45 -7.96 -11.08
CA GLY A 109 -22.90 -8.13 -10.92
C GLY A 109 -23.38 -8.40 -9.48
N ASN A 110 -22.49 -8.48 -8.50
CA ASN A 110 -22.85 -8.73 -7.10
C ASN A 110 -22.74 -7.46 -6.26
N ALA A 111 -23.78 -7.16 -5.47
CA ALA A 111 -23.74 -6.05 -4.52
C ALA A 111 -22.71 -6.32 -3.41
N ILE A 112 -21.86 -5.34 -3.10
CA ILE A 112 -20.84 -5.45 -2.03
C ILE A 112 -21.33 -4.91 -0.67
N GLY A 113 -22.60 -4.49 -0.58
CA GLY A 113 -23.26 -3.96 0.62
C GLY A 113 -23.72 -2.52 0.48
N ASP A 114 -24.30 -1.98 1.56
CA ASP A 114 -24.81 -0.59 1.64
C ASP A 114 -23.71 0.43 1.93
N ILE A 115 -22.49 -0.06 2.20
CA ILE A 115 -21.28 0.72 2.36
C ILE A 115 -20.11 -0.10 1.83
N GLY A 116 -19.28 0.51 1.00
CA GLY A 116 -18.19 -0.20 0.33
C GLY A 116 -17.34 0.75 -0.50
N ALA A 117 -16.19 0.25 -0.94
CA ALA A 117 -15.28 1.01 -1.79
C ALA A 117 -14.66 0.12 -2.86
N VAL A 118 -14.32 0.72 -3.99
CA VAL A 118 -13.62 0.09 -5.11
C VAL A 118 -12.40 0.93 -5.46
N ILE A 119 -11.27 0.27 -5.69
CA ILE A 119 -10.06 0.85 -6.22
C ILE A 119 -9.69 0.12 -7.51
N ILE A 120 -9.40 0.88 -8.56
CA ILE A 120 -9.16 0.34 -9.90
C ILE A 120 -7.82 0.87 -10.42
N SER A 121 -6.99 -0.05 -10.90
CA SER A 121 -5.86 0.24 -11.79
C SER A 121 -6.32 0.13 -13.25
N PRO A 122 -5.92 1.09 -14.11
CA PRO A 122 -6.17 1.06 -15.56
C PRO A 122 -5.25 0.09 -16.32
N GLY A 123 -4.62 -0.85 -15.60
CA GLY A 123 -3.78 -1.89 -16.20
C GLY A 123 -2.59 -1.35 -16.99
N LYS A 124 -2.11 -2.19 -17.92
CA LYS A 124 -0.96 -1.94 -18.78
C LYS A 124 -1.33 -1.03 -19.94
N ASN A 125 -2.57 -1.13 -20.43
CA ASN A 125 -3.05 -0.34 -21.56
C ASN A 125 -3.31 1.13 -21.16
N GLY A 126 -3.37 1.43 -19.85
CA GLY A 126 -3.52 2.77 -19.31
C GLY A 126 -4.92 3.37 -19.49
N LYS A 127 -5.92 2.52 -19.73
CA LYS A 127 -7.32 2.87 -19.90
C LYS A 127 -8.15 2.06 -18.92
N PHE A 128 -9.28 2.62 -18.52
CA PHE A 128 -10.29 1.88 -17.78
C PHE A 128 -11.26 1.26 -18.77
N ASP A 129 -11.51 -0.05 -18.67
CA ASP A 129 -12.23 -0.84 -19.65
C ASP A 129 -13.57 -1.38 -19.13
N GLY A 130 -14.53 -1.51 -20.05
CA GLY A 130 -15.90 -1.93 -19.75
C GLY A 130 -16.54 -1.10 -18.64
N GLU A 131 -17.14 -1.74 -17.63
CA GLU A 131 -17.89 -1.03 -16.56
C GLU A 131 -16.96 -0.12 -15.72
N ASN A 132 -15.66 -0.40 -15.67
CA ASN A 132 -14.70 0.43 -14.92
C ASN A 132 -14.46 1.81 -15.57
N ALA A 133 -14.87 1.98 -16.84
CA ALA A 133 -14.79 3.24 -17.55
C ALA A 133 -15.81 4.27 -17.03
N THR A 134 -16.97 3.81 -16.51
CA THR A 134 -18.16 4.59 -16.16
C THR A 134 -18.53 4.47 -14.67
N PRO A 135 -17.65 4.85 -13.72
CA PRO A 135 -17.87 4.66 -12.28
C PRO A 135 -19.15 5.30 -11.71
N ASP A 136 -19.76 6.27 -12.42
CA ASP A 136 -21.03 6.90 -12.04
C ASP A 136 -22.21 5.90 -11.97
N ASP A 137 -22.17 4.80 -12.73
CA ASP A 137 -23.22 3.77 -12.72
C ASP A 137 -23.11 2.80 -11.52
N LYS A 138 -22.07 2.98 -10.70
CA LYS A 138 -21.74 2.17 -9.51
C LYS A 138 -21.50 0.69 -9.81
N ARG A 139 -21.22 0.34 -11.06
CA ARG A 139 -20.93 -1.02 -11.47
C ARG A 139 -19.48 -1.15 -11.91
N PHE A 140 -18.90 -2.26 -11.50
CA PHE A 140 -17.49 -2.53 -11.75
C PHE A 140 -17.31 -4.00 -12.07
N GLN A 141 -16.24 -4.30 -12.78
CA GLN A 141 -15.91 -5.67 -13.16
C GLN A 141 -14.43 -5.96 -12.96
N SER A 142 -14.12 -7.16 -12.50
CA SER A 142 -12.76 -7.64 -12.29
C SER A 142 -12.22 -8.41 -13.49
N THR A 143 -13.09 -8.84 -14.40
CA THR A 143 -12.74 -9.56 -15.62
C THR A 143 -13.67 -9.17 -16.77
N SER A 144 -13.15 -9.19 -17.99
CA SER A 144 -13.95 -9.05 -19.21
C SER A 144 -13.20 -9.64 -20.41
N THR A 145 -13.76 -9.47 -21.61
CA THR A 145 -13.16 -9.93 -22.87
C THR A 145 -12.43 -8.80 -23.60
N GLY A 146 -11.57 -9.16 -24.54
CA GLY A 146 -10.87 -8.18 -25.39
C GLY A 146 -9.62 -7.62 -24.73
N ASP A 147 -9.47 -6.29 -24.75
CA ASP A 147 -8.29 -5.58 -24.25
C ASP A 147 -8.31 -5.33 -22.72
N PHE A 148 -9.30 -5.88 -22.02
CA PHE A 148 -9.50 -5.69 -20.58
C PHE A 148 -8.29 -6.17 -19.78
N ASP A 149 -7.61 -5.23 -19.14
CA ASP A 149 -6.46 -5.49 -18.27
C ASP A 149 -6.49 -4.72 -16.94
N ASP A 150 -7.64 -4.12 -16.63
CA ASP A 150 -7.90 -3.46 -15.35
C ASP A 150 -7.68 -4.40 -14.18
N ILE A 151 -7.18 -3.83 -13.08
CA ILE A 151 -7.00 -4.56 -11.83
C ILE A 151 -7.85 -3.88 -10.77
N LEU A 152 -8.85 -4.61 -10.30
CA LEU A 152 -9.81 -4.13 -9.31
C LEU A 152 -9.58 -4.79 -7.96
N VAL A 153 -9.67 -3.99 -6.89
CA VAL A 153 -9.80 -4.45 -5.51
C VAL A 153 -10.91 -3.67 -4.85
N TYR A 154 -11.79 -4.35 -4.12
CA TYR A 154 -12.88 -3.72 -3.38
C TYR A 154 -12.84 -4.07 -1.89
N VAL A 155 -13.51 -3.23 -1.09
CA VAL A 155 -13.84 -3.45 0.31
C VAL A 155 -15.35 -3.58 0.40
N SER A 156 -15.85 -4.76 0.78
CA SER A 156 -17.28 -4.99 1.00
C SER A 156 -17.72 -4.62 2.41
N GLN A 157 -19.01 -4.41 2.62
CA GLN A 157 -19.59 -4.19 3.95
C GLN A 157 -19.22 -5.31 4.93
N ALA A 158 -19.20 -6.56 4.48
CA ALA A 158 -18.82 -7.70 5.32
C ALA A 158 -17.39 -7.57 5.87
N GLU A 159 -16.48 -6.94 5.11
CA GLU A 159 -15.10 -6.67 5.51
C GLU A 159 -14.94 -5.42 6.38
N LEU A 160 -15.95 -4.54 6.39
CA LEU A 160 -16.04 -3.38 7.26
C LEU A 160 -16.68 -3.72 8.61
N VAL A 161 -17.43 -4.82 8.70
CA VAL A 161 -17.94 -5.36 9.96
C VAL A 161 -16.81 -6.13 10.65
N ILE A 162 -15.80 -5.39 11.10
CA ILE A 162 -14.84 -5.88 12.08
C ILE A 162 -15.31 -5.31 13.41
N THR A 163 -15.70 -6.17 14.35
CA THR A 163 -15.72 -5.80 15.77
C THR A 163 -14.29 -5.38 16.07
N PRO A 164 -13.97 -4.08 16.25
CA PRO A 164 -12.59 -3.69 16.44
C PRO A 164 -12.07 -4.50 17.62
N ALA A 165 -11.03 -5.31 17.40
CA ALA A 165 -10.36 -5.96 18.50
C ALA A 165 -9.84 -4.82 19.38
N VAL A 166 -10.49 -4.60 20.52
CA VAL A 166 -10.04 -3.63 21.50
C VAL A 166 -8.78 -4.22 22.09
N CYS A 167 -7.63 -3.78 21.60
CA CYS A 167 -6.36 -4.14 22.18
C CYS A 167 -6.30 -3.59 23.60
N THR A 168 -6.28 -4.46 24.60
CA THR A 168 -6.01 -4.07 25.99
C THR A 168 -4.53 -3.79 26.21
N SER A 169 -3.66 -4.26 25.31
CA SER A 169 -2.22 -4.00 25.28
C SER A 169 -1.69 -4.14 23.85
N TYR A 170 -0.55 -3.50 23.57
CA TYR A 170 0.17 -3.51 22.30
C TYR A 170 1.59 -4.08 22.45
N GLN A 171 2.02 -4.87 21.48
CA GLN A 171 3.43 -5.14 21.23
C GLN A 171 3.99 -4.07 20.30
N VAL A 172 4.72 -3.10 20.83
CA VAL A 172 5.37 -2.05 20.04
C VAL A 172 6.82 -2.43 19.77
N THR A 173 7.23 -2.49 18.52
CA THR A 173 8.60 -2.76 18.11
C THR A 173 9.17 -1.55 17.38
N ILE A 174 10.26 -1.00 17.89
CA ILE A 174 10.97 0.14 17.29
C ILE A 174 12.30 -0.37 16.76
N ARG A 175 12.60 -0.02 15.51
CA ARG A 175 13.88 -0.30 14.86
C ARG A 175 14.59 1.00 14.50
N ASN A 176 15.82 1.15 14.98
CA ASN A 176 16.66 2.29 14.66
C ASN A 176 17.48 2.01 13.41
N THR A 177 17.13 2.66 12.30
CA THR A 177 17.90 2.64 11.04
C THR A 177 18.46 4.03 10.68
N SER A 178 18.50 4.93 11.66
CA SER A 178 18.78 6.36 11.45
C SER A 178 20.27 6.70 11.33
N GLY A 179 21.19 5.74 11.49
CA GLY A 179 22.63 6.06 11.44
C GLY A 179 23.16 6.83 12.66
N ALA A 180 22.33 7.08 13.68
CA ALA A 180 22.72 7.68 14.96
C ALA A 180 22.05 6.94 16.11
N SER A 181 22.55 7.10 17.33
CA SER A 181 21.85 6.61 18.53
C SER A 181 20.59 7.43 18.79
N LEU A 182 19.52 6.76 19.17
CA LEU A 182 18.25 7.37 19.59
C LEU A 182 18.03 7.13 21.08
N TYR A 183 17.26 8.00 21.70
CA TYR A 183 16.76 7.87 23.06
C TYR A 183 15.25 7.72 22.98
N VAL A 184 14.74 6.60 23.48
CA VAL A 184 13.31 6.29 23.47
C VAL A 184 12.80 6.27 24.90
N TYR A 185 11.83 7.13 25.21
CA TYR A 185 11.18 7.17 26.50
C TYR A 185 9.71 6.74 26.37
N PRO A 186 9.36 5.51 26.79
CA PRO A 186 7.97 5.09 27.01
C PRO A 186 7.46 5.79 28.27
N VAL A 187 6.55 6.74 28.11
CA VAL A 187 6.26 7.69 29.19
C VAL A 187 5.38 7.11 30.30
N LYS A 188 4.57 6.08 30.01
CA LYS A 188 3.72 5.42 31.02
C LYS A 188 4.32 4.13 31.55
N SER A 189 4.96 3.33 30.69
CA SER A 189 5.48 2.01 31.05
C SER A 189 6.92 2.00 31.58
N ALA A 190 7.65 3.11 31.50
CA ALA A 190 9.02 3.20 32.00
C ALA A 190 9.26 4.46 32.83
N SER A 191 10.22 4.37 33.75
CA SER A 191 10.68 5.50 34.57
C SER A 191 11.87 6.25 33.96
N ASN A 192 12.46 5.71 32.89
CA ASN A 192 13.64 6.24 32.22
C ASN A 192 13.61 5.99 30.72
N TYR A 193 14.43 6.74 29.99
CA TYR A 193 14.66 6.51 28.56
C TYR A 193 15.63 5.35 28.31
N PHE A 194 15.48 4.72 27.16
CA PHE A 194 16.35 3.67 26.64
C PHE A 194 17.23 4.25 25.54
N THR A 195 18.52 3.91 25.56
CA THR A 195 19.42 4.25 24.45
C THR A 195 19.35 3.15 23.40
N MET A 196 19.03 3.51 22.17
CA MET A 196 18.93 2.63 21.01
C MET A 196 20.02 2.97 20.01
N PRO A 197 21.14 2.23 19.95
CA PRO A 197 22.18 2.41 18.95
C PRO A 197 21.67 2.22 17.52
N ASN A 198 22.39 2.73 16.53
CA ASN A 198 22.09 2.46 15.12
C ASN A 198 22.07 0.94 14.85
N GLY A 199 21.06 0.46 14.13
CA GLY A 199 20.85 -0.96 13.83
C GLY A 199 20.13 -1.75 14.93
N SER A 200 19.87 -1.15 16.10
CA SER A 200 19.17 -1.82 17.20
C SER A 200 17.66 -1.91 16.97
N THR A 201 17.06 -2.95 17.53
CA THR A 201 15.61 -3.15 17.60
C THR A 201 15.21 -3.37 19.05
N GLN A 202 14.16 -2.70 19.50
CA GLN A 202 13.62 -2.85 20.85
C GLN A 202 12.13 -3.11 20.77
N THR A 203 11.64 -4.05 21.58
CA THR A 203 10.22 -4.41 21.65
C THR A 203 9.68 -4.20 23.06
N TRP A 204 8.52 -3.56 23.15
CA TRP A 204 7.69 -3.40 24.34
C TRP A 204 6.46 -4.27 24.19
N PRO A 205 6.39 -5.44 24.85
CA PRO A 205 5.34 -6.43 24.59
C PRO A 205 3.96 -6.07 25.14
N ASN A 206 3.90 -5.13 26.11
CA ASN A 206 2.67 -4.81 26.86
C ASN A 206 2.46 -3.29 26.98
N ALA A 207 2.66 -2.54 25.90
CA ALA A 207 2.38 -1.11 25.90
C ALA A 207 0.87 -0.85 26.03
N SER A 208 0.47 0.07 26.89
CA SER A 208 -0.94 0.45 27.04
C SER A 208 -1.46 1.15 25.78
N PRO A 209 -2.76 1.06 25.43
CA PRO A 209 -3.35 1.80 24.30
C PRO A 209 -3.23 3.33 24.38
N ASP A 210 -2.93 3.85 25.57
CA ASP A 210 -2.70 5.27 25.84
C ASP A 210 -1.22 5.58 26.13
N GLU A 211 -0.31 4.62 25.93
CA GLU A 211 1.13 4.79 25.98
C GLU A 211 1.58 5.79 24.92
N TYR A 212 2.66 6.52 25.17
CA TYR A 212 3.32 7.27 24.12
C TYR A 212 4.83 7.23 24.29
N PHE A 213 5.51 7.11 23.16
CA PHE A 213 6.95 6.97 23.07
C PHE A 213 7.52 8.29 22.58
N LEU A 214 8.33 8.93 23.43
CA LEU A 214 9.16 10.04 23.02
C LEU A 214 10.44 9.49 22.40
N ILE A 215 10.71 9.79 21.14
CA ILE A 215 11.89 9.32 20.41
C ILE A 215 12.73 10.54 20.05
N SER A 216 13.95 10.61 20.55
CA SER A 216 14.82 11.78 20.42
C SER A 216 16.24 11.42 20.04
N THR A 217 16.96 12.31 19.38
CA THR A 217 18.41 12.21 19.16
C THR A 217 19.23 12.75 20.34
N SER A 218 18.55 13.31 21.35
CA SER A 218 19.14 13.87 22.57
C SER A 218 18.38 13.42 23.81
N THR A 219 19.09 13.27 24.92
CA THR A 219 18.52 12.90 26.24
C THR A 219 17.64 14.00 26.85
N GLY A 220 17.68 15.22 26.32
CA GLY A 220 16.90 16.35 26.83
C GLY A 220 15.44 16.39 26.37
N PHE A 221 15.04 15.52 25.44
CA PHE A 221 13.68 15.43 24.89
C PHE A 221 13.02 16.79 24.57
N THR A 222 13.75 17.70 23.90
CA THR A 222 13.19 19.02 23.53
C THR A 222 12.21 18.88 22.36
N THR A 223 11.33 19.88 22.18
CA THR A 223 10.34 19.89 21.09
C THR A 223 10.95 19.82 19.68
N ILE A 224 12.23 20.18 19.53
CA ILE A 224 12.96 20.16 18.25
C ILE A 224 13.56 18.78 17.98
N THR A 225 14.01 18.08 19.03
CA THR A 225 14.70 16.78 18.88
C THR A 225 13.77 15.59 19.04
N THR A 226 12.57 15.82 19.58
CA THR A 226 11.65 14.76 20.04
C THR A 226 10.50 14.58 19.10
N ASN A 227 10.20 13.32 18.82
CA ASN A 227 9.00 12.91 18.13
C ASN A 227 8.16 12.07 19.07
N VAL A 228 6.85 12.26 19.00
CA VAL A 228 5.88 11.55 19.83
C VAL A 228 5.21 10.49 18.98
N PHE A 229 5.34 9.24 19.39
CA PHE A 229 4.55 8.16 18.83
C PHE A 229 3.50 7.72 19.85
N VAL A 230 2.25 7.60 19.40
CA VAL A 230 1.15 7.06 20.18
C VAL A 230 0.65 5.82 19.45
N PRO A 231 0.70 4.60 20.03
CA PRO A 231 0.00 3.45 19.47
C PRO A 231 -1.47 3.83 19.33
N LYS A 232 -2.01 3.81 18.11
CA LYS A 232 -3.44 4.09 17.92
C LYS A 232 -4.25 2.98 18.60
N LYS A 233 -5.36 3.34 19.24
CA LYS A 233 -6.32 2.45 19.95
C LYS A 233 -6.89 1.28 19.11
N TYR A 234 -6.65 1.27 17.80
CA TYR A 234 -7.24 0.30 16.87
C TYR A 234 -6.14 -0.33 16.01
N ASP A 235 -6.01 -1.66 16.09
CA ASP A 235 -5.17 -2.48 15.23
C ASP A 235 -6.03 -3.13 14.13
N ILE A 236 -5.64 -2.94 12.87
CA ILE A 236 -6.38 -3.36 11.67
C ILE A 236 -6.32 -4.88 11.48
N ASN A 237 -5.26 -5.52 12.00
CA ASN A 237 -5.07 -6.97 11.91
C ASN A 237 -5.56 -7.71 13.15
N GLY A 238 -5.98 -6.99 14.20
CA GLY A 238 -6.40 -7.57 15.48
C GLY A 238 -5.30 -8.31 16.23
N ASN A 239 -4.02 -8.16 15.85
CA ASN A 239 -2.88 -8.83 16.50
C ASN A 239 -2.21 -7.98 17.58
N CYS A 240 -2.64 -6.72 17.73
CA CYS A 240 -2.16 -5.72 18.68
C CYS A 240 -0.64 -5.49 18.56
N ARG A 241 -0.12 -5.40 17.34
CA ARG A 241 1.32 -5.20 17.06
C ARG A 241 1.56 -3.92 16.27
N VAL A 242 2.60 -3.19 16.65
CA VAL A 242 3.02 -1.96 15.98
C VAL A 242 4.50 -2.06 15.64
N TYR A 243 4.87 -1.77 14.39
CA TYR A 243 6.25 -1.69 13.95
C TYR A 243 6.61 -0.26 13.53
N ILE A 244 7.71 0.26 14.08
CA ILE A 244 8.19 1.62 13.81
C ILE A 244 9.62 1.55 13.28
N ASN A 245 9.80 1.95 12.02
CA ASN A 245 11.12 2.09 11.43
C ASN A 245 11.54 3.57 11.46
N VAL A 246 12.65 3.88 12.14
CA VAL A 246 13.18 5.25 12.23
C VAL A 246 14.31 5.45 11.23
N TYR A 247 14.12 6.35 10.27
CA TYR A 247 15.11 6.71 9.24
C TYR A 247 15.66 8.11 9.46
N ARG A 248 16.89 8.37 9.02
CA ARG A 248 17.51 9.71 9.05
C ARG A 248 17.37 10.41 7.72
N ARG A 249 16.94 11.68 7.75
CA ARG A 249 17.03 12.61 6.62
C ARG A 249 18.39 13.33 6.65
N VAL A 250 18.81 13.81 5.48
CA VAL A 250 19.99 14.65 5.23
C VAL A 250 19.94 16.03 5.94
N SER A 251 18.84 16.35 6.64
CA SER A 251 18.59 17.67 7.26
C SER A 251 18.29 17.64 8.78
N ASN A 252 18.92 16.77 9.56
CA ASN A 252 18.84 16.71 11.04
C ASN A 252 17.46 16.48 11.70
N VAL A 253 16.41 16.18 10.93
CA VAL A 253 15.09 15.78 11.45
C VAL A 253 14.81 14.32 11.04
N PRO A 254 14.54 13.39 11.99
CA PRO A 254 14.19 12.01 11.65
C PRO A 254 12.85 11.92 10.91
N ILE A 255 12.74 11.01 9.95
CA ILE A 255 11.46 10.66 9.31
C ILE A 255 11.00 9.33 9.90
N PHE A 256 9.74 9.28 10.35
CA PHE A 256 9.07 8.09 10.83
C PHE A 256 8.24 7.54 9.67
N THR A 257 8.46 6.29 9.28
CA THR A 257 7.42 5.54 8.58
C THR A 257 6.76 4.64 9.61
N THR A 258 5.48 4.88 9.85
CA THR A 258 4.67 3.96 10.64
C THR A 258 4.14 2.90 9.69
N ASP A 259 4.85 1.78 9.65
CA ASP A 259 4.35 0.57 9.03
C ASP A 259 3.44 -0.09 10.07
N LEU A 260 2.18 0.36 10.08
CA LEU A 260 1.10 -0.45 10.63
C LEU A 260 0.98 -1.65 9.68
N ASP A 261 1.46 -2.81 10.12
CA ASP A 261 1.17 -4.07 9.45
C ASP A 261 -0.34 -4.29 9.35
#